data_AF-A0A7C5XXD2-F1
#
_entry.id   AF-A0A7C5XXD2-F1
#
_cell.length_a   1.000
_cell.length_b   1.000
_cell.length_c   1.000
_cell.angle_alpha   90.00
_cell.angle_beta   90.00
_cell.angle_gamma   90.00
#
_symmetry.space_group_name_H-M   'P 1'
#
loop_
_entity.id
_entity.type
_entity.pdbx_description
1 polymer ?
#
loop_
_entity_poly.entity_id
_entity_poly.type
_entity_poly.pdbx_seq_one_letter_code
_entity_poly.pdbx_strand_id
1 'polypeptide(L)'
;MKEDIGTREQGGDAWFTGLAGAGWVAFVLLWLTASFLSRARLVPLTVEDGPVENATALLFLVASVIMAETWWRSARPGRRPRRLHGLLVLAVLLFICFGEEISWGQRIFGWRTPPAIASLNLQGETNLHNLELFHPRNPDGTPKGFLPLLLNMNRLFALFWLAYCVVLPLLARRSETTRSLAARLGVPIPPLWIGGLFLLSFLVPHLLERVRGADLAGPLDEIKEMADAAAYFLLAVVFLLRGRRHRPE
;
A
#
# COMPACT_ATOMS: atom_id res chain seq x y z
N MET A 1 36.98 -11.13 -25.71
CA MET A 1 36.29 -9.94 -25.14
C MET A 1 34.77 -10.18 -25.09
N LYS A 2 34.32 -11.22 -24.37
CA LYS A 2 32.89 -11.54 -24.13
C LYS A 2 32.61 -11.93 -22.67
N GLU A 3 33.63 -12.04 -21.82
CA GLU A 3 33.51 -12.50 -20.43
C GLU A 3 33.28 -11.37 -19.41
N ASP A 4 33.41 -10.10 -19.80
CA ASP A 4 33.39 -8.97 -18.85
C ASP A 4 32.03 -8.25 -18.73
N ILE A 5 31.03 -8.66 -19.54
CA ILE A 5 29.69 -8.04 -19.52
C ILE A 5 28.79 -8.74 -18.48
N GLY A 6 28.88 -10.07 -18.35
CA GLY A 6 28.02 -10.84 -17.43
C GLY A 6 28.33 -10.66 -15.94
N THR A 7 29.57 -10.32 -15.58
CA THR A 7 29.99 -10.09 -14.18
C THR A 7 29.63 -8.70 -13.67
N ARG A 8 29.61 -7.68 -14.54
CA ARG A 8 29.20 -6.30 -14.19
C ARG A 8 27.71 -6.18 -13.90
N GLU A 9 26.84 -6.86 -14.65
CA GLU A 9 25.40 -6.87 -14.41
C GLU A 9 25.02 -7.59 -13.10
N GLN A 10 25.65 -8.73 -12.81
CA GLN A 10 25.40 -9.47 -11.57
C GLN A 10 25.88 -8.73 -10.32
N GLY A 11 26.98 -7.98 -10.43
CA GLY A 11 27.47 -7.11 -9.35
C GLY A 11 26.46 -6.02 -9.01
N GLY A 12 26.07 -5.20 -9.99
CA GLY A 12 25.14 -4.08 -9.78
C GLY A 12 23.78 -4.48 -9.17
N ASP A 13 23.29 -5.65 -9.54
CA ASP A 13 22.03 -6.23 -9.05
C ASP A 13 22.07 -6.67 -7.58
N ALA A 14 23.19 -7.26 -7.14
CA ALA A 14 23.39 -7.61 -5.73
C ALA A 14 23.53 -6.37 -4.85
N TRP A 15 24.23 -5.34 -5.34
CA TRP A 15 24.36 -4.05 -4.65
C TRP A 15 23.01 -3.32 -4.53
N PHE A 16 22.20 -3.27 -5.59
CA PHE A 16 20.88 -2.61 -5.55
C PHE A 16 19.88 -3.35 -4.67
N THR A 17 19.85 -4.69 -4.71
CA THR A 17 19.01 -5.48 -3.80
C THR A 17 19.48 -5.37 -2.34
N GLY A 18 20.79 -5.25 -2.10
CA GLY A 18 21.38 -4.97 -0.80
C GLY A 18 21.01 -3.57 -0.27
N LEU A 19 21.11 -2.53 -1.11
CA LEU A 19 20.73 -1.16 -0.75
C LEU A 19 19.22 -0.99 -0.52
N ALA A 20 18.38 -1.60 -1.37
CA ALA A 20 16.94 -1.63 -1.15
C ALA A 20 16.59 -2.39 0.14
N GLY A 21 17.32 -3.46 0.46
CA GLY A 21 17.19 -4.18 1.72
C GLY A 21 17.59 -3.34 2.93
N ALA A 22 18.74 -2.66 2.87
CA ALA A 22 19.22 -1.80 3.96
C ALA A 22 18.32 -0.58 4.20
N GLY A 23 17.88 0.08 3.12
CA GLY A 23 16.92 1.19 3.21
C GLY A 23 15.59 0.75 3.80
N TRP A 24 15.13 -0.44 3.47
CA TRP A 24 13.92 -1.00 4.06
C TRP A 24 14.07 -1.35 5.55
N VAL A 25 15.20 -1.95 5.94
CA VAL A 25 15.48 -2.21 7.37
C VAL A 25 15.51 -0.89 8.15
N ALA A 26 16.15 0.15 7.62
CA ALA A 26 16.15 1.46 8.25
C ALA A 26 14.73 2.04 8.38
N PHE A 27 13.88 1.90 7.35
CA PHE A 27 12.48 2.31 7.41
C PHE A 27 11.70 1.57 8.50
N VAL A 28 11.80 0.23 8.56
CA VAL A 28 11.10 -0.57 9.58
C VAL A 28 11.56 -0.17 10.99
N LEU A 29 12.86 0.06 11.19
CA LEU A 29 13.38 0.51 12.49
C LEU A 29 12.89 1.90 12.86
N LEU A 30 12.84 2.83 11.89
CA LEU A 30 12.31 4.18 12.10
C LEU A 30 10.82 4.15 12.43
N TRP A 31 10.03 3.37 11.68
CA TRP A 31 8.61 3.18 11.91
C TRP A 31 8.32 2.54 13.27
N LEU A 32 9.06 1.49 13.64
CA LEU A 32 8.97 0.89 14.97
C LEU A 32 9.28 1.94 16.04
N THR A 33 10.38 2.68 15.91
CA THR A 33 10.76 3.72 16.86
C THR A 33 9.68 4.80 16.97
N ALA A 34 9.13 5.25 15.84
CA ALA A 34 8.03 6.21 15.80
C ALA A 34 6.80 5.70 16.56
N SER A 35 6.46 4.42 16.40
CA SER A 35 5.32 3.77 17.07
C SER A 35 5.43 3.77 18.62
N PHE A 36 6.64 3.93 19.18
CA PHE A 36 6.88 4.04 20.62
C PHE A 36 6.97 5.49 21.13
N LEU A 37 6.84 6.50 20.26
CA LEU A 37 6.83 7.89 20.69
C LEU A 37 5.64 8.21 21.62
N SER A 38 5.79 9.23 22.45
CA SER A 38 4.71 9.72 23.31
C SER A 38 3.61 10.39 22.48
N ARG A 39 2.38 10.42 23.01
CA ARG A 39 1.24 11.10 22.36
C ARG A 39 1.57 12.53 21.93
N ALA A 40 2.22 13.29 22.80
CA ALA A 40 2.62 14.67 22.52
C ALA A 40 3.56 14.83 21.31
N ARG A 41 4.31 13.78 20.96
CA ARG A 41 5.18 13.75 19.77
C ARG A 41 4.51 13.14 18.55
N LEU A 42 3.61 12.17 18.74
CA LEU A 42 2.89 11.53 17.65
C LEU A 42 1.84 12.45 17.04
N VAL A 43 1.01 13.09 17.88
CA VAL A 43 -0.13 13.89 17.40
C VAL A 43 0.28 14.92 16.35
N PRO A 44 1.32 15.77 16.54
CA PRO A 44 1.71 16.75 15.54
C PRO A 44 2.21 16.16 14.21
N LEU A 45 2.65 14.90 14.21
CA LEU A 45 3.11 14.21 13.00
C LEU A 45 1.95 13.60 12.22
N THR A 46 0.88 13.23 12.94
CA THR A 46 -0.28 12.46 12.46
C THR A 46 -1.56 13.31 12.47
N VAL A 47 -1.44 14.63 12.42
CA VAL A 47 -2.60 15.50 12.18
C VAL A 47 -2.95 15.50 10.69
N GLU A 48 -4.19 15.85 10.36
CA GLU A 48 -4.62 16.12 8.99
C GLU A 48 -3.68 17.12 8.28
N ASP A 49 -3.36 16.84 7.02
CA ASP A 49 -2.33 17.51 6.21
C ASP A 49 -0.92 17.50 6.86
N GLY A 50 -0.70 16.60 7.82
CA GLY A 50 0.55 16.47 8.56
C GLY A 50 1.65 15.76 7.78
N PRO A 51 2.86 15.65 8.36
CA PRO A 51 3.99 14.97 7.72
C PRO A 51 3.71 13.51 7.35
N VAL A 52 2.98 12.77 8.19
CA VAL A 52 2.70 11.34 7.99
C VAL A 52 1.75 11.14 6.80
N GLU A 53 0.61 11.81 6.80
CA GLU A 53 -0.38 11.74 5.71
C GLU A 53 0.21 12.16 4.35
N ASN A 54 0.97 13.27 4.30
CA ASN A 54 1.64 13.69 3.08
C ASN A 54 2.66 12.65 2.58
N ALA A 55 3.37 11.99 3.49
CA ALA A 55 4.28 10.90 3.13
C ALA A 55 3.52 9.66 2.64
N THR A 56 2.41 9.29 3.29
CA THR A 56 1.51 8.20 2.87
C THR A 56 1.00 8.45 1.45
N ALA A 57 0.44 9.64 1.19
CA ALA A 57 -0.04 10.06 -0.13
C ALA A 57 1.06 9.96 -1.20
N LEU A 58 2.25 10.50 -0.91
CA LEU A 58 3.38 10.46 -1.84
C LEU A 58 3.83 9.02 -2.15
N LEU A 59 3.90 8.16 -1.13
CA LEU A 59 4.27 6.76 -1.30
C LEU A 59 3.26 6.02 -2.19
N PHE A 60 1.96 6.24 -1.99
CA PHE A 60 0.91 5.69 -2.84
C PHE A 60 1.02 6.18 -4.29
N LEU A 61 1.23 7.48 -4.49
CA LEU A 61 1.38 8.06 -5.83
C LEU A 61 2.59 7.48 -6.56
N VAL A 62 3.75 7.43 -5.90
CA VAL A 62 4.98 6.89 -6.51
C VAL A 62 4.82 5.40 -6.80
N ALA A 63 4.24 4.63 -5.88
CA ALA A 63 3.95 3.21 -6.10
C ALA A 63 3.02 2.99 -7.31
N SER A 64 1.97 3.81 -7.42
CA SER A 64 1.04 3.79 -8.56
C SER A 64 1.75 4.02 -9.88
N VAL A 65 2.58 5.07 -9.97
CA VAL A 65 3.34 5.41 -11.18
C VAL A 65 4.29 4.28 -11.58
N ILE A 66 5.03 3.71 -10.62
CA ILE A 66 5.95 2.58 -10.88
C ILE A 66 5.17 1.37 -11.42
N MET A 67 4.01 1.05 -10.85
CA MET A 67 3.20 -0.08 -11.32
C MET A 67 2.60 0.15 -12.71
N ALA A 68 2.11 1.37 -12.99
CA ALA A 68 1.59 1.74 -14.30
C ALA A 68 2.70 1.69 -15.38
N GLU A 69 3.89 2.20 -15.06
CA GLU A 69 5.06 2.15 -15.94
C GLU A 69 5.49 0.69 -16.20
N THR A 70 5.54 -0.13 -15.15
CA THR A 70 5.89 -1.56 -15.26
C THR A 70 4.86 -2.31 -16.10
N TRP A 71 3.56 -2.03 -15.93
CA TRP A 71 2.49 -2.56 -16.77
C TRP A 71 2.66 -2.15 -18.24
N TRP A 72 2.86 -0.85 -18.51
CA TRP A 72 3.04 -0.33 -19.86
C TRP A 72 4.20 -1.01 -20.58
N ARG A 73 5.33 -1.18 -19.87
CA ARG A 73 6.53 -1.85 -20.35
C ARG A 73 6.40 -3.37 -20.50
N SER A 74 5.35 -3.99 -19.93
CA SER A 74 5.10 -5.43 -20.04
C SER A 74 4.50 -5.84 -21.39
N ALA A 75 3.91 -4.90 -22.13
CA ALA A 75 3.35 -5.14 -23.46
C ALA A 75 4.45 -5.20 -24.53
N ARG A 76 4.95 -6.40 -24.87
CA ARG A 76 5.96 -6.57 -25.95
C ARG A 76 5.31 -6.89 -27.31
N PRO A 77 5.81 -6.31 -28.42
CA PRO A 77 5.50 -6.80 -29.77
C PRO A 77 6.08 -8.20 -30.03
N GLY A 78 5.36 -9.08 -30.74
CA GLY A 78 5.93 -10.32 -31.33
C GLY A 78 5.81 -11.64 -30.54
N ARG A 79 5.33 -11.64 -29.29
CA ARG A 79 4.86 -12.85 -28.58
C ARG A 79 3.50 -12.53 -27.97
N ARG A 80 2.56 -13.49 -27.83
CA ARG A 80 1.23 -13.26 -27.20
C ARG A 80 1.44 -12.49 -25.90
N PRO A 81 1.22 -11.15 -25.88
CA PRO A 81 1.68 -10.34 -24.76
C PRO A 81 0.66 -10.55 -23.66
N ARG A 82 0.98 -11.42 -22.69
CA ARG A 82 0.24 -11.44 -21.44
C ARG A 82 0.60 -10.18 -20.67
N ARG A 83 -0.12 -9.10 -20.99
CA ARG A 83 -0.05 -7.87 -20.21
C ARG A 83 -0.35 -8.22 -18.76
N LEU A 84 0.46 -7.70 -17.86
CA LEU A 84 0.29 -7.92 -16.43
C LEU A 84 -0.86 -7.06 -15.91
N HIS A 85 -2.10 -7.33 -16.34
CA HIS A 85 -3.28 -6.51 -16.02
C HIS A 85 -3.46 -6.27 -14.51
N GLY A 86 -3.00 -7.20 -13.66
CA GLY A 86 -2.98 -6.99 -12.21
C GLY A 86 -2.16 -5.76 -11.78
N LEU A 87 -1.08 -5.42 -12.47
CA LEU A 87 -0.29 -4.20 -12.19
C LEU A 87 -1.06 -2.93 -12.53
N LEU A 88 -1.87 -2.92 -13.60
CA LEU A 88 -2.71 -1.76 -13.92
C LEU A 88 -3.81 -1.59 -12.87
N VAL A 89 -4.45 -2.69 -12.45
CA VAL A 89 -5.46 -2.66 -11.39
C VAL A 89 -4.85 -2.11 -10.09
N LEU A 90 -3.68 -2.60 -9.68
CA LEU A 90 -2.98 -2.08 -8.52
C LEU A 90 -2.59 -0.61 -8.68
N ALA A 91 -2.11 -0.19 -9.85
CA ALA A 91 -1.76 1.20 -10.08
C ALA A 91 -2.97 2.13 -9.90
N VAL A 92 -4.14 1.76 -10.45
CA VAL A 92 -5.38 2.51 -10.29
C VAL A 92 -5.83 2.54 -8.82
N LEU A 93 -5.81 1.40 -8.12
CA LEU A 93 -6.17 1.33 -6.71
C LEU A 93 -5.27 2.22 -5.84
N LEU A 94 -3.95 2.19 -6.06
CA LEU A 94 -3.00 3.02 -5.32
C LEU A 94 -3.14 4.52 -5.67
N PHE A 95 -3.53 4.86 -6.90
CA PHE A 95 -3.85 6.24 -7.26
C PHE A 95 -5.12 6.73 -6.55
N ILE A 96 -6.12 5.87 -6.42
CA ILE A 96 -7.32 6.17 -5.61
C ILE A 96 -6.91 6.38 -4.15
N CYS A 97 -6.09 5.49 -3.57
CA CYS A 97 -5.58 5.69 -2.20
C CYS A 97 -4.86 7.04 -2.03
N PHE A 98 -3.98 7.42 -2.98
CA PHE A 98 -3.36 8.75 -2.99
C PHE A 98 -4.41 9.87 -2.98
N GLY A 99 -5.41 9.80 -3.87
CA GLY A 99 -6.47 10.80 -3.95
C GLY A 99 -7.27 10.87 -2.65
N GLU A 100 -7.70 9.73 -2.12
CA GLU A 100 -8.44 9.63 -0.86
C GLU A 100 -7.68 10.27 0.30
N GLU A 101 -6.38 9.96 0.43
CA GLU A 101 -5.50 10.50 1.47
C GLU A 101 -5.52 12.04 1.50
N ILE A 102 -5.38 12.71 0.35
CA ILE A 102 -5.32 14.18 0.29
C ILE A 102 -6.68 14.83 0.02
N SER A 103 -7.79 14.14 0.28
CA SER A 103 -9.14 14.64 -0.03
C SER A 103 -9.32 15.07 -1.49
N TRP A 104 -8.68 14.35 -2.42
CA TRP A 104 -8.59 14.63 -3.85
C TRP A 104 -7.99 15.99 -4.19
N GLY A 105 -7.28 16.63 -3.26
CA GLY A 105 -6.76 18.00 -3.40
C GLY A 105 -7.75 19.09 -2.99
N GLN A 106 -8.89 18.74 -2.38
CA GLN A 106 -9.88 19.72 -1.91
C GLN A 106 -9.25 20.81 -1.04
N ARG A 107 -8.42 20.42 -0.07
CA ARG A 107 -7.79 21.34 0.87
C ARG A 107 -6.71 22.21 0.20
N ILE A 108 -6.09 21.69 -0.86
CA ILE A 108 -5.06 22.40 -1.65
C ILE A 108 -5.70 23.47 -2.54
N PHE A 109 -6.78 23.13 -3.25
CA PHE A 109 -7.41 24.01 -4.24
C PHE A 109 -8.63 24.76 -3.70
N GLY A 110 -9.10 24.42 -2.49
CA GLY A 110 -10.13 25.15 -1.76
C GLY A 110 -11.54 25.03 -2.33
N TRP A 111 -11.85 23.97 -3.09
CA TRP A 111 -13.24 23.78 -3.55
C TRP A 111 -14.14 23.27 -2.42
N ARG A 112 -15.44 23.50 -2.59
CA ARG A 112 -16.44 23.03 -1.63
C ARG A 112 -16.82 21.58 -1.91
N THR A 113 -17.10 20.84 -0.85
CA THR A 113 -17.64 19.48 -0.94
C THR A 113 -18.96 19.50 -1.71
N PRO A 114 -19.09 18.68 -2.78
CA PRO A 114 -20.32 18.62 -3.55
C PRO A 114 -21.53 18.26 -2.68
N PRO A 115 -22.71 18.85 -2.89
CA PRO A 115 -23.90 18.58 -2.08
C PRO A 115 -24.26 17.09 -1.98
N ALA A 116 -24.00 16.31 -3.04
CA ALA A 116 -24.24 14.87 -3.07
C ALA A 116 -23.34 14.06 -2.12
N ILE A 117 -22.17 14.59 -1.75
CA ILE A 117 -21.20 13.97 -0.84
C ILE A 117 -21.34 14.58 0.56
N ALA A 118 -21.62 15.88 0.64
CA ALA A 118 -21.68 16.64 1.88
C ALA A 118 -22.68 16.09 2.91
N SER A 119 -23.79 15.48 2.47
CA SER A 119 -24.77 14.86 3.37
C SER A 119 -24.36 13.51 3.94
N LEU A 120 -23.33 12.88 3.36
CA LEU A 120 -22.88 11.52 3.69
C LEU A 120 -21.46 11.49 4.26
N ASN A 121 -20.66 12.53 4.03
CA ASN A 121 -19.29 12.65 4.52
C ASN A 121 -19.28 13.29 5.92
N LEU A 122 -18.65 12.63 6.89
CA LEU A 122 -18.66 13.05 8.30
C LEU A 122 -17.71 14.22 8.60
N GLN A 123 -16.77 14.51 7.70
CA GLN A 123 -15.73 15.54 7.85
C GLN A 123 -15.91 16.71 6.87
N GLY A 124 -16.95 16.66 6.02
CA GLY A 124 -17.18 17.68 5.01
C GLY A 124 -16.11 17.68 3.92
N GLU A 125 -15.60 16.50 3.56
CA GLU A 125 -14.55 16.32 2.54
C GLU A 125 -15.06 15.58 1.29
N THR A 126 -14.26 15.59 0.23
CA THR A 126 -14.58 14.98 -1.08
C THR A 126 -14.08 13.53 -1.17
N ASN A 127 -13.34 13.05 -0.17
CA ASN A 127 -12.93 11.65 -0.09
C ASN A 127 -14.13 10.73 0.24
N LEU A 128 -14.00 9.49 -0.21
CA LEU A 128 -14.96 8.43 0.00
C LEU A 128 -14.73 7.72 1.34
N HIS A 129 -13.50 7.62 1.83
CA HIS A 129 -13.21 6.92 3.09
C HIS A 129 -13.85 7.57 4.33
N ASN A 130 -14.24 8.86 4.24
CA ASN A 130 -14.93 9.61 5.31
C ASN A 130 -16.45 9.61 5.14
N LEU A 131 -16.98 8.90 4.13
CA LEU A 131 -18.40 8.65 4.05
C LEU A 131 -18.81 7.76 5.23
N GLU A 132 -20.00 8.05 5.76
CA GLU A 132 -20.60 7.31 6.86
C GLU A 132 -20.52 5.81 6.61
N LEU A 133 -20.77 5.32 5.38
CA LEU A 133 -20.73 3.91 4.99
C LEU A 133 -19.40 3.22 5.35
N PHE A 134 -18.26 3.89 5.17
CA PHE A 134 -16.92 3.35 5.39
C PHE A 134 -16.37 3.65 6.80
N HIS A 135 -17.02 4.55 7.54
CA HIS A 135 -16.67 4.89 8.91
C HIS A 135 -17.05 3.76 9.89
N PRO A 136 -16.25 3.49 10.95
CA PRO A 136 -16.49 2.38 11.90
C PRO A 136 -17.66 2.63 12.86
N ARG A 137 -18.12 3.88 12.97
CA ARG A 137 -19.24 4.29 13.83
C ARG A 137 -20.38 4.85 12.98
N ASN A 138 -21.60 4.70 13.48
CA ASN A 138 -22.80 5.36 12.98
C ASN A 138 -22.76 6.87 13.31
N PRO A 139 -23.63 7.70 12.69
CA PRO A 139 -23.73 9.14 12.97
C PRO A 139 -24.07 9.48 14.41
N ASP A 140 -24.74 8.58 15.11
CA ASP A 140 -25.07 8.69 16.54
C ASP A 140 -23.89 8.33 17.47
N GLY A 141 -22.72 8.00 16.91
CA GLY A 141 -21.50 7.63 17.63
C GLY A 141 -21.44 6.17 18.09
N THR A 142 -22.50 5.39 17.88
CA THR A 142 -22.51 3.95 18.21
C THR A 142 -21.64 3.14 17.25
N PRO A 143 -20.98 2.06 17.71
CA PRO A 143 -20.20 1.20 16.82
C PRO A 143 -21.11 0.47 15.84
N LYS A 144 -20.67 0.32 14.59
CA LYS A 144 -21.41 -0.47 13.61
C LYS A 144 -21.45 -1.95 13.95
N GLY A 145 -22.56 -2.59 13.60
CA GLY A 145 -22.70 -4.06 13.65
C GLY A 145 -21.68 -4.77 12.74
N PHE A 146 -21.56 -6.09 12.91
CA PHE A 146 -20.53 -6.88 12.22
C PHE A 146 -20.53 -6.71 10.70
N LEU A 147 -21.69 -6.81 10.05
CA LEU A 147 -21.80 -6.79 8.58
C LEU A 147 -21.40 -5.43 7.97
N PRO A 148 -21.96 -4.28 8.42
CA PRO A 148 -21.55 -2.97 7.92
C PRO A 148 -20.07 -2.68 8.19
N LEU A 149 -19.54 -3.18 9.30
CA LEU A 149 -18.14 -2.98 9.67
C LEU A 149 -17.19 -3.74 8.74
N LEU A 150 -17.63 -4.74 7.96
CA LEU A 150 -16.82 -5.35 6.90
C LEU A 150 -16.52 -4.37 5.76
N LEU A 151 -17.38 -3.37 5.56
CA LEU A 151 -17.17 -2.31 4.58
C LEU A 151 -16.30 -1.18 5.11
N ASN A 152 -15.83 -1.24 6.36
CA ASN A 152 -14.90 -0.23 6.86
C ASN A 152 -13.62 -0.19 5.99
N MET A 153 -13.15 1.01 5.65
CA MET A 153 -12.03 1.18 4.72
C MET A 153 -10.77 0.43 5.19
N ASN A 154 -10.43 0.55 6.47
CA ASN A 154 -9.23 -0.11 7.04
C ASN A 154 -9.35 -1.64 6.99
N ARG A 155 -10.57 -2.18 7.13
CA ARG A 155 -10.82 -3.62 6.96
C ARG A 155 -10.80 -4.07 5.52
N LEU A 156 -11.40 -3.32 4.60
CA LEU A 156 -11.34 -3.64 3.16
C LEU A 156 -9.89 -3.66 2.69
N PHE A 157 -9.10 -2.67 3.12
CA PHE A 157 -7.68 -2.59 2.86
C PHE A 157 -6.92 -3.78 3.47
N ALA A 158 -7.24 -4.14 4.72
CA ALA A 158 -6.65 -5.31 5.39
C ALA A 158 -6.95 -6.64 4.70
N LEU A 159 -8.21 -6.85 4.32
CA LEU A 159 -8.65 -8.03 3.58
C LEU A 159 -7.96 -8.10 2.22
N PHE A 160 -7.81 -6.97 1.54
CA PHE A 160 -7.15 -6.90 0.25
C PHE A 160 -5.67 -7.31 0.35
N TRP A 161 -4.87 -6.69 1.22
CA TRP A 161 -3.46 -7.06 1.34
C TRP A 161 -3.30 -8.48 1.88
N LEU A 162 -4.18 -8.95 2.76
CA LEU A 162 -4.13 -10.33 3.26
C LEU A 162 -4.39 -11.33 2.11
N ALA A 163 -5.43 -11.08 1.31
CA ALA A 163 -5.75 -11.92 0.16
C ALA A 163 -4.63 -11.92 -0.89
N TYR A 164 -4.10 -10.75 -1.23
CA TYR A 164 -3.14 -10.59 -2.32
C TYR A 164 -1.68 -10.85 -1.91
N CYS A 165 -1.21 -10.31 -0.78
CA CYS A 165 0.18 -10.38 -0.35
C CYS A 165 0.50 -11.59 0.52
N VAL A 166 -0.50 -12.29 1.09
CA VAL A 166 -0.30 -13.47 1.94
C VAL A 166 -0.96 -14.71 1.35
N VAL A 167 -2.28 -14.70 1.16
CA VAL A 167 -3.03 -15.90 0.76
C VAL A 167 -2.66 -16.34 -0.65
N LEU A 168 -2.67 -15.42 -1.63
CA LEU A 168 -2.33 -15.73 -3.02
C LEU A 168 -0.93 -16.37 -3.14
N PRO A 169 0.18 -15.80 -2.60
CA PRO A 169 1.49 -16.44 -2.69
C PRO A 169 1.56 -17.76 -1.94
N LEU A 170 0.90 -17.93 -0.79
CA LEU A 170 0.84 -19.21 -0.07
C LEU A 170 0.13 -20.30 -0.88
N LEU A 171 -1.01 -19.97 -1.49
CA LEU A 171 -1.75 -20.89 -2.36
C LEU A 171 -0.94 -21.23 -3.60
N ALA A 172 -0.29 -20.24 -4.22
CA ALA A 172 0.55 -20.45 -5.38
C ALA A 172 1.76 -21.37 -5.12
N ARG A 173 2.29 -21.41 -3.90
CA ARG A 173 3.36 -22.34 -3.51
C ARG A 173 2.91 -23.80 -3.49
N ARG A 174 1.60 -24.05 -3.32
CA ARG A 174 1.03 -25.40 -3.19
C ARG A 174 0.19 -25.84 -4.39
N SER A 175 -0.31 -24.90 -5.18
CA SER A 175 -1.27 -25.15 -6.26
C SER A 175 -0.76 -24.63 -7.60
N GLU A 176 -0.53 -25.54 -8.54
CA GLU A 176 -0.24 -25.20 -9.94
C GLU A 176 -1.45 -24.52 -10.60
N THR A 177 -2.67 -24.89 -10.23
CA THR A 177 -3.89 -24.26 -10.72
C THR A 177 -3.92 -22.77 -10.39
N THR A 178 -3.56 -22.39 -9.15
CA THR A 178 -3.49 -20.98 -8.73
C THR A 178 -2.43 -20.22 -9.53
N ARG A 179 -1.25 -20.81 -9.75
CA ARG A 179 -0.19 -20.21 -10.58
C ARG A 179 -0.61 -20.03 -12.03
N SER A 180 -1.22 -21.05 -12.62
CA SER A 180 -1.74 -21.03 -13.98
C SER A 180 -2.83 -19.98 -14.15
N LEU A 181 -3.77 -19.88 -13.18
CA LEU A 181 -4.83 -18.88 -13.19
C LEU A 181 -4.29 -17.46 -13.04
N ALA A 182 -3.41 -17.22 -12.06
CA ALA A 182 -2.77 -15.91 -11.88
C ALA A 182 -2.02 -15.49 -13.15
N ALA A 183 -1.27 -16.40 -13.77
CA ALA A 183 -0.61 -16.14 -15.03
C ALA A 183 -1.60 -15.87 -16.18
N ARG A 184 -2.74 -16.59 -16.25
CA ARG A 184 -3.83 -16.38 -17.23
C ARG A 184 -4.45 -15.00 -17.12
N LEU A 185 -4.68 -14.54 -15.90
CA LEU A 185 -5.24 -13.23 -15.61
C LEU A 185 -4.20 -12.10 -15.67
N GLY A 186 -2.91 -12.42 -15.82
CA GLY A 186 -1.83 -11.43 -15.78
C GLY A 186 -1.66 -10.80 -14.39
N VAL A 187 -1.98 -11.54 -13.33
CA VAL A 187 -1.81 -11.12 -11.94
C VAL A 187 -0.43 -11.58 -11.45
N PRO A 188 0.52 -10.65 -11.21
CA PRO A 188 1.82 -11.03 -10.67
C PRO A 188 1.66 -11.49 -9.21
N ILE A 189 2.39 -12.55 -8.86
CA ILE A 189 2.37 -13.10 -7.50
C ILE A 189 3.43 -12.39 -6.65
N PRO A 190 3.03 -11.70 -5.57
CA PRO A 190 3.98 -10.98 -4.73
C PRO A 190 4.89 -11.96 -3.98
N PRO A 191 6.12 -11.56 -3.61
CA PRO A 191 6.92 -12.32 -2.65
C PRO A 191 6.20 -12.40 -1.29
N LEU A 192 6.21 -13.58 -0.67
CA LEU A 192 5.53 -13.79 0.62
C LEU A 192 6.05 -12.90 1.75
N TRP A 193 7.32 -12.51 1.71
CA TRP A 193 7.91 -11.63 2.73
C TRP A 193 7.28 -10.22 2.72
N ILE A 194 6.74 -9.74 1.59
CA ILE A 194 5.97 -8.49 1.55
C ILE A 194 4.71 -8.62 2.41
N GLY A 195 4.03 -9.77 2.37
CA GLY A 195 2.90 -10.05 3.25
C GLY A 195 3.27 -10.06 4.74
N GLY A 196 4.50 -10.48 5.07
CA GLY A 196 5.04 -10.37 6.43
C GLY A 196 5.16 -8.93 6.93
N LEU A 197 5.44 -7.98 6.02
CA LEU A 197 5.51 -6.55 6.36
C LEU A 197 4.14 -5.98 6.68
N PHE A 198 3.12 -6.29 5.86
CA PHE A 198 1.74 -5.91 6.15
C PHE A 198 1.21 -6.55 7.45
N LEU A 199 1.61 -7.79 7.74
CA LEU A 199 1.28 -8.42 9.03
C LEU A 199 1.94 -7.69 10.19
N LEU A 200 3.19 -7.27 10.05
CA LEU A 200 3.89 -6.50 11.07
C LEU A 200 3.25 -5.12 11.27
N SER A 201 3.00 -4.39 10.18
CA SER A 201 2.34 -3.07 10.23
C SER A 201 0.96 -3.19 10.85
N PHE A 202 0.21 -4.26 10.57
CA PHE A 202 -1.08 -4.50 11.21
C PHE A 202 -0.94 -4.83 12.70
N LEU A 203 -0.08 -5.78 13.08
CA LEU A 203 -0.06 -6.31 14.46
C LEU A 203 0.53 -5.33 15.48
N VAL A 204 1.61 -4.62 15.15
CA VAL A 204 2.33 -3.80 16.15
C VAL A 204 1.47 -2.65 16.70
N PRO A 205 0.84 -1.80 15.88
CA PRO A 205 -0.02 -0.71 16.36
C PRO A 205 -1.19 -1.22 17.19
N HIS A 206 -1.85 -2.32 16.77
CA HIS A 206 -2.96 -2.90 17.53
C HIS A 206 -2.53 -3.47 18.90
N LEU A 207 -1.32 -4.05 18.98
CA LEU A 207 -0.76 -4.49 20.26
C LEU A 207 -0.39 -3.30 21.14
N LEU A 208 0.19 -2.25 20.54
CA LEU A 208 0.57 -1.03 21.26
C LEU A 208 -0.65 -0.28 21.78
N GLU A 209 -1.72 -0.16 21.01
CA GLU A 209 -2.99 0.42 21.46
C GLU A 209 -3.53 -0.30 22.70
N ARG A 210 -3.52 -1.65 22.69
CA ARG A 210 -3.97 -2.46 23.83
C ARG A 210 -3.11 -2.26 25.09
N VAL A 211 -1.81 -2.06 24.92
CA VAL A 211 -0.86 -1.91 26.05
C VAL A 211 -0.80 -0.47 26.56
N ARG A 212 -0.89 0.51 25.66
CA ARG A 212 -0.60 1.92 25.95
C ARG A 212 -1.86 2.78 26.11
N GLY A 213 -3.02 2.32 25.65
CA GLY A 213 -4.29 3.03 25.79
C GLY A 213 -4.92 3.41 24.44
N ALA A 214 -6.24 3.54 24.44
CA ALA A 214 -7.05 3.89 23.27
C ALA A 214 -6.87 5.35 22.81
N ASP A 215 -6.29 6.22 23.63
CA ASP A 215 -5.97 7.61 23.31
C ASP A 215 -4.88 7.76 22.23
N LEU A 216 -4.15 6.67 21.95
CA LEU A 216 -3.16 6.56 20.88
C LEU A 216 -3.71 5.89 19.61
N ALA A 217 -4.96 5.41 19.61
CA ALA A 217 -5.50 4.63 18.49
C ALA A 217 -5.39 5.38 17.16
N GLY A 218 -5.85 6.63 17.09
CA GLY A 218 -5.78 7.45 15.87
C GLY A 218 -4.33 7.65 15.37
N PRO A 219 -3.42 8.24 16.17
CA PRO A 219 -2.03 8.41 15.75
C PRO A 219 -1.31 7.11 15.37
N LEU A 220 -1.63 5.99 16.02
CA LEU A 220 -1.06 4.68 15.67
C LEU A 220 -1.63 4.12 14.36
N ASP A 221 -2.88 4.44 14.03
CA ASP A 221 -3.53 4.07 12.76
C ASP A 221 -2.90 4.84 11.60
N GLU A 222 -2.65 6.14 11.76
CA GLU A 222 -1.93 6.98 10.78
C GLU A 222 -0.52 6.44 10.49
N ILE A 223 0.22 6.06 11.56
CA ILE A 223 1.55 5.45 11.45
C ILE A 223 1.48 4.06 10.80
N LYS A 224 0.40 3.30 11.01
CA LYS A 224 0.14 2.04 10.31
C LYS A 224 -0.05 2.27 8.82
N GLU A 225 -0.89 3.24 8.43
CA GLU A 225 -1.22 3.54 7.04
C GLU A 225 0.01 3.96 6.24
N MET A 226 0.90 4.78 6.83
CA MET A 226 2.18 5.11 6.22
C MET A 226 3.07 3.87 5.99
N ALA A 227 3.11 2.94 6.95
CA ALA A 227 3.85 1.69 6.79
C ALA A 227 3.26 0.77 5.71
N ASP A 228 1.93 0.73 5.61
CA ASP A 228 1.23 0.01 4.56
C ASP A 228 1.54 0.61 3.17
N ALA A 229 1.52 1.94 3.03
CA ALA A 229 1.90 2.63 1.80
C ALA A 229 3.36 2.36 1.40
N ALA A 230 4.26 2.34 2.39
CA ALA A 230 5.67 2.00 2.16
C ALA A 230 5.86 0.54 1.70
N ALA A 231 5.07 -0.40 2.23
CA ALA A 231 5.07 -1.79 1.79
C ALA A 231 4.58 -1.94 0.33
N TYR A 232 3.57 -1.16 -0.09
CA TYR A 232 3.14 -1.10 -1.49
C TYR A 232 4.18 -0.48 -2.42
N PHE A 233 4.86 0.59 -1.98
CA PHE A 233 5.98 1.16 -2.71
C PHE A 233 7.09 0.13 -2.94
N LEU A 234 7.47 -0.61 -1.90
CA LEU A 234 8.47 -1.68 -2.01
C LEU A 234 8.00 -2.80 -2.96
N LEU A 235 6.72 -3.18 -2.89
CA LEU A 235 6.14 -4.15 -3.81
C LEU A 235 6.24 -3.67 -5.27
N ALA A 236 5.95 -2.39 -5.53
CA ALA A 236 6.08 -1.79 -6.85
C ALA A 236 7.53 -1.85 -7.37
N VAL A 237 8.51 -1.50 -6.52
CA VAL A 237 9.94 -1.61 -6.83
C VAL A 237 10.34 -3.05 -7.14
N VAL A 238 9.89 -4.03 -6.35
CA VAL A 238 10.17 -5.46 -6.60
C VAL A 238 9.65 -5.90 -7.96
N PHE A 239 8.44 -5.49 -8.34
CA PHE A 239 7.89 -5.82 -9.65
C PHE A 239 8.62 -5.13 -10.80
N LEU A 240 9.02 -3.87 -10.63
CA LEU A 240 9.85 -3.16 -11.60
C LEU A 240 11.18 -3.90 -11.86
N LEU A 241 11.88 -4.30 -10.80
CA LEU A 241 13.15 -5.02 -10.89
C LEU A 241 13.00 -6.40 -11.54
N ARG A 242 11.95 -7.15 -11.19
CA ARG A 242 11.64 -8.43 -11.85
C ARG A 242 11.31 -8.26 -13.34
N GLY A 243 10.64 -7.16 -13.70
CA GLY A 243 10.32 -6.84 -15.10
C GLY A 243 11.57 -6.54 -15.94
N ARG A 244 12.62 -5.93 -15.36
CA ARG A 244 13.89 -5.65 -16.03
C ARG A 244 14.68 -6.93 -16.35
N ARG A 245 14.75 -7.88 -15.40
CA ARG A 245 15.52 -9.14 -15.53
C ARG A 245 15.08 -10.07 -16.67
N HIS A 246 13.88 -9.90 -17.21
CA HIS A 246 13.36 -10.72 -18.30
C HIS A 246 13.48 -10.08 -19.68
N ARG A 247 14.18 -8.95 -19.84
CA ARG A 247 14.51 -8.36 -21.15
C ARG A 247 15.81 -8.97 -21.66
N PRO A 248 15.82 -9.77 -22.75
CA PRO A 248 17.04 -9.91 -23.54
C PRO A 248 17.35 -8.55 -24.18
N GLU A 249 18.61 -8.13 -24.10
CA GLU A 249 19.15 -6.99 -24.84
C GLU A 249 18.96 -7.15 -26.35
#